data_AF-A0A9E2IV09-F1
#
_entry.id   AF-A0A9E2IV09-F1
#
_cell.length_a   1.000
_cell.length_b   1.000
_cell.length_c   1.000
_cell.angle_alpha   90.00
_cell.angle_beta   90.00
_cell.angle_gamma   90.00
#
_symmetry.space_group_name_H-M   'P 1'
#
loop_
_entity.id
_entity.type
_entity.pdbx_description
1 polymer ?
#
loop_
_entity_poly.entity_id
_entity_poly.type
_entity_poly.pdbx_seq_one_letter_code
_entity_poly.pdbx_strand_id
1 'polypeptide(L)'
;MPYCGGPLHYAAYLRKPRGGPPDLDEAYAIRLSLCCGKQGCRRRVLPPSVLFWGRRVYWASVLLVITALRQGRDHGYTVEKLKALFGVTRPTLTRWLSYFRQIFPCSQAWRRLSGRLMPPVAEDELPGGLIERFVKARGDPELGLAACLQSLVGL
;
A
#
# COMPACT_ATOMS: atom_id res chain seq x y z
N MET A 1 10.69 7.90 -13.43
CA MET A 1 11.29 8.99 -14.23
C MET A 1 10.30 10.14 -14.38
N PRO A 2 10.75 11.40 -14.37
CA PRO A 2 9.93 12.55 -14.73
C PRO A 2 9.42 12.38 -16.17
N TYR A 3 8.11 12.49 -16.39
CA TYR A 3 7.52 12.35 -17.74
C TYR A 3 8.14 13.30 -18.78
N CYS A 4 8.51 14.49 -18.32
CA CYS A 4 8.95 15.63 -19.13
C CYS A 4 10.48 15.76 -19.26
N GLY A 5 11.26 14.97 -18.52
CA GLY A 5 12.72 15.14 -18.36
C GLY A 5 13.17 16.43 -17.65
N GLY A 6 12.25 17.34 -17.32
CA GLY A 6 12.57 18.62 -16.65
C GLY A 6 12.89 18.47 -15.16
N PRO A 7 13.39 19.55 -14.52
CA PRO A 7 13.72 19.54 -13.10
C PRO A 7 12.52 19.19 -12.24
N LEU A 8 12.78 18.57 -11.10
CA LEU A 8 11.76 18.18 -10.13
C LEU A 8 11.87 19.08 -8.90
N HIS A 9 10.80 19.80 -8.58
CA HIS A 9 10.72 20.64 -7.38
C HIS A 9 9.97 19.92 -6.26
N TYR A 10 10.42 20.10 -5.03
CA TYR A 10 9.68 19.66 -3.85
C TYR A 10 8.30 20.33 -3.82
N ALA A 11 7.26 19.52 -3.67
CA ALA A 11 5.88 19.97 -3.74
C ALA A 11 4.97 19.05 -2.91
N ALA A 12 5.36 18.77 -1.65
CA ALA A 12 4.52 18.01 -0.74
C ALA A 12 3.15 18.67 -0.55
N TYR A 13 2.14 17.85 -0.25
CA TYR A 13 0.77 18.32 -0.09
C TYR A 13 0.00 17.48 0.92
N LEU A 14 -0.95 18.10 1.60
CA LEU A 14 -1.82 17.43 2.56
C LEU A 14 -2.77 16.46 1.85
N ARG A 15 -2.92 15.26 2.42
CA ARG A 15 -3.92 14.27 2.01
C ARG A 15 -4.98 14.15 3.11
N LYS A 16 -6.09 13.48 2.77
CA LYS A 16 -7.07 13.00 3.75
C LYS A 16 -7.24 11.49 3.60
N PRO A 17 -6.28 10.67 4.05
CA PRO A 17 -6.37 9.23 3.90
C PRO A 17 -7.47 8.64 4.78
N ARG A 18 -8.05 7.54 4.34
CA ARG A 18 -9.18 6.86 4.97
C ARG A 18 -8.71 5.60 5.72
N GLY A 19 -9.48 5.24 6.74
CA GLY A 19 -9.32 4.02 7.52
C GLY A 19 -8.22 4.07 8.59
N GLY A 20 -7.65 5.24 8.87
CA GLY A 20 -6.75 5.43 10.01
C GLY A 20 -7.53 5.88 11.25
N PRO A 21 -6.86 5.89 12.41
CA PRO A 21 -7.45 6.44 13.62
C PRO A 21 -7.74 7.96 13.43
N PRO A 22 -8.80 8.49 14.08
CA PRO A 22 -9.24 9.87 13.88
C PRO A 22 -8.26 10.92 14.44
N ASP A 23 -7.41 10.51 15.37
CA ASP A 23 -6.46 11.32 16.15
C ASP A 23 -5.01 11.23 15.64
N LEU A 24 -4.81 10.71 14.42
CA LEU A 24 -3.49 10.68 13.81
C LEU A 24 -2.99 12.11 13.51
N ASP A 25 -1.78 12.44 13.93
CA ASP A 25 -1.14 13.73 13.66
C ASP A 25 -1.17 14.05 12.14
N GLU A 26 -1.56 15.28 11.79
CA GLU A 26 -1.61 15.78 10.42
C GLU A 26 -0.24 15.67 9.71
N ALA A 27 0.86 15.63 10.46
CA ALA A 27 2.20 15.37 9.93
C ALA A 27 2.25 14.08 9.09
N TYR A 28 1.54 13.03 9.50
CA TYR A 28 1.47 11.77 8.75
C TYR A 28 0.62 11.88 7.47
N ALA A 29 -0.25 12.87 7.39
CA ALA A 29 -1.09 13.11 6.23
C ALA A 29 -0.37 13.86 5.10
N ILE A 30 0.87 14.33 5.32
CA ILE A 30 1.68 14.96 4.28
C ILE A 30 2.18 13.91 3.28
N ARG A 31 1.73 14.02 2.02
CA ARG A 31 2.31 13.23 0.92
C ARG A 31 3.49 13.96 0.32
N LEU A 32 4.69 13.41 0.55
CA LEU A 32 5.87 13.80 -0.21
C LEU A 32 5.61 13.61 -1.72
N SER A 33 5.94 14.64 -2.49
CA SER A 33 5.69 14.71 -3.91
C SER A 33 6.68 15.65 -4.56
N LEU A 34 7.00 15.35 -5.80
CA LEU A 34 7.80 16.21 -6.67
C LEU A 34 6.92 16.70 -7.83
N CYS A 35 7.05 17.95 -8.23
CA CYS A 35 6.37 18.52 -9.40
C CYS A 35 7.39 18.82 -10.51
N CYS A 36 7.05 18.51 -11.77
CA CYS A 36 7.86 18.94 -12.92
C CYS A 36 7.91 20.48 -12.96
N GLY A 37 9.11 21.04 -13.16
CA GLY A 37 9.38 22.47 -13.33
C GLY A 37 9.45 22.93 -14.79
N LYS A 38 9.29 22.03 -15.76
CA LYS A 38 9.23 22.41 -17.18
C LYS A 38 8.02 23.31 -17.41
N GLN A 39 8.20 24.43 -18.12
CA GLN A 39 7.13 25.36 -18.45
C GLN A 39 5.92 24.62 -19.05
N GLY A 40 4.72 24.90 -18.54
CA GLY A 40 3.47 24.24 -18.95
C GLY A 40 3.25 22.83 -18.40
N CYS A 41 4.21 22.21 -17.70
CA CYS A 41 4.05 20.89 -17.11
C CYS A 41 3.87 20.98 -15.59
N ARG A 42 2.80 20.37 -15.06
CA ARG A 42 2.53 20.27 -13.60
C ARG A 42 2.37 18.83 -13.12
N ARG A 43 2.89 17.87 -13.91
CA ARG A 43 2.81 16.45 -13.56
C ARG A 43 3.64 16.16 -12.31
N ARG A 44 3.11 15.31 -11.45
CA ARG A 44 3.73 14.92 -10.19
C ARG A 44 4.40 13.55 -10.28
N VAL A 45 5.59 13.45 -9.71
CA VAL A 45 6.25 12.18 -9.38
C VAL A 45 6.05 11.94 -7.89
N LEU A 46 5.61 10.74 -7.54
CA LEU A 46 5.40 10.35 -6.15
C LEU A 46 6.59 9.49 -5.72
N PRO A 47 7.45 9.98 -4.80
CA PRO A 47 8.41 9.13 -4.13
C PRO A 47 7.71 7.94 -3.46
N PRO A 48 8.39 6.79 -3.31
CA PRO A 48 7.88 5.68 -2.53
C PRO A 48 7.48 6.11 -1.12
N SER A 49 6.48 5.45 -0.53
CA SER A 49 5.99 5.77 0.81
C SER A 49 5.35 4.55 1.46
N VAL A 50 5.67 4.32 2.73
CA VAL A 50 5.02 3.32 3.58
C VAL A 50 3.64 3.76 4.07
N LEU A 51 3.33 5.06 4.00
CA LEU A 51 2.05 5.60 4.46
C LEU A 51 0.98 5.51 3.37
N PHE A 52 1.31 5.79 2.11
CA PHE A 52 0.32 5.76 1.03
C PHE A 52 0.69 4.85 -0.14
N TRP A 53 -0.26 3.99 -0.47
CA TRP A 53 -0.16 3.02 -1.56
C TRP A 53 -0.44 3.68 -2.92
N GLY A 54 0.61 4.28 -3.48
CA GLY A 54 0.53 5.06 -4.72
C GLY A 54 -0.43 6.25 -4.57
N ARG A 55 -1.47 6.31 -5.42
CA ARG A 55 -2.45 7.40 -5.43
C ARG A 55 -3.73 7.11 -4.64
N ARG A 56 -3.85 5.93 -4.01
CA ARG A 56 -5.06 5.49 -3.32
C ARG A 56 -5.35 6.37 -2.09
N VAL A 57 -6.62 6.43 -1.71
CA VAL A 57 -7.11 7.30 -0.62
C VAL A 57 -7.12 6.60 0.74
N TYR A 58 -6.64 5.37 0.85
CA TYR A 58 -6.51 4.66 2.12
C TYR A 58 -5.04 4.58 2.51
N TRP A 59 -4.76 4.49 3.81
CA TRP A 59 -3.42 4.16 4.29
C TRP A 59 -2.95 2.83 3.71
N ALA A 60 -1.65 2.73 3.44
CA ALA A 60 -1.07 1.53 2.85
C ALA A 60 -1.23 0.31 3.77
N SER A 61 -1.01 0.47 5.07
CA SER A 61 -1.23 -0.57 6.09
C SER A 61 -2.68 -1.08 6.09
N VAL A 62 -3.65 -0.16 6.12
CA VAL A 62 -5.08 -0.47 6.09
C VAL A 62 -5.44 -1.26 4.83
N LEU A 63 -5.00 -0.79 3.67
CA LEU A 63 -5.25 -1.49 2.40
C LEU A 63 -4.65 -2.90 2.41
N LEU A 64 -3.43 -3.06 2.90
CA LEU A 64 -2.71 -4.32 2.92
C LEU A 64 -3.37 -5.33 3.88
N VAL A 65 -3.59 -4.92 5.13
CA VAL A 65 -4.18 -5.77 6.19
C VAL A 65 -5.62 -6.14 5.86
N ILE A 66 -6.46 -5.19 5.44
CA ILE A 66 -7.86 -5.49 5.11
C ILE A 66 -7.96 -6.46 3.92
N THR A 67 -7.09 -6.30 2.91
CA THR A 67 -7.08 -7.24 1.79
C THR A 67 -6.69 -8.63 2.26
N ALA A 68 -5.64 -8.76 3.08
CA ALA A 68 -5.23 -10.04 3.67
C ALA A 68 -6.35 -10.68 4.51
N LEU A 69 -7.05 -9.91 5.34
CA LEU A 69 -8.17 -10.40 6.15
C LEU A 69 -9.36 -10.90 5.32
N ARG A 70 -9.52 -10.40 4.09
CA ARG A 70 -10.60 -10.79 3.16
C ARG A 70 -10.17 -11.83 2.14
N GLN A 71 -8.88 -12.09 2.01
CA GLN A 71 -8.35 -13.03 1.05
C GLN A 71 -8.73 -14.47 1.42
N GLY A 72 -9.27 -15.21 0.46
CA GLY A 72 -9.54 -16.65 0.60
C GLY A 72 -10.52 -17.02 1.71
N ARG A 73 -11.31 -16.07 2.23
CA ARG A 73 -12.16 -16.28 3.39
C ARG A 73 -13.63 -15.93 3.12
N ASP A 74 -14.47 -16.95 3.26
CA ASP A 74 -15.91 -16.79 3.51
C ASP A 74 -16.20 -16.46 4.99
N HIS A 75 -15.27 -16.83 5.89
CA HIS A 75 -15.41 -16.71 7.35
C HIS A 75 -14.33 -15.79 7.94
N GLY A 76 -14.73 -14.83 8.79
CA GLY A 76 -13.83 -13.81 9.36
C GLY A 76 -14.52 -12.46 9.51
N TYR A 77 -13.81 -11.36 9.27
CA TYR A 77 -14.43 -10.03 9.28
C TYR A 77 -15.41 -9.90 8.11
N THR A 78 -16.69 -9.70 8.43
CA THR A 78 -17.73 -9.37 7.45
C THR A 78 -17.42 -8.03 6.80
N VAL A 79 -17.96 -7.80 5.61
CA VAL A 79 -17.77 -6.50 4.95
C VAL A 79 -18.41 -5.37 5.77
N GLU A 80 -19.53 -5.67 6.44
CA GLU A 80 -20.20 -4.76 7.37
C GLU A 80 -19.28 -4.36 8.53
N LYS A 81 -18.58 -5.33 9.12
CA LYS A 81 -17.62 -5.07 10.21
C LYS A 81 -16.44 -4.23 9.73
N LEU A 82 -15.89 -4.53 8.54
CA LEU A 82 -14.79 -3.73 7.97
C LEU A 82 -15.24 -2.31 7.60
N LYS A 83 -16.47 -2.17 7.10
CA LYS A 83 -17.07 -0.86 6.83
C LYS A 83 -17.20 -0.05 8.12
N ALA A 84 -17.67 -0.67 9.21
CA ALA A 84 -17.80 0.00 10.50
C ALA A 84 -16.44 0.45 11.07
N LEU A 85 -15.41 -0.41 10.98
CA LEU A 85 -14.09 -0.12 11.54
C LEU A 85 -13.26 0.85 10.69
N PHE A 86 -13.33 0.74 9.36
CA PHE A 86 -12.37 1.41 8.46
C PHE A 86 -13.03 2.23 7.34
N GLY A 87 -14.36 2.28 7.28
CA GLY A 87 -15.10 2.99 6.23
C GLY A 87 -14.98 2.36 4.84
N VAL A 88 -14.47 1.12 4.75
CA VAL A 88 -14.25 0.44 3.47
C VAL A 88 -15.56 -0.13 2.91
N THR A 89 -15.77 -0.01 1.60
CA THR A 89 -16.99 -0.47 0.93
C THR A 89 -16.76 -1.79 0.18
N ARG A 90 -17.83 -2.57 -0.07
CA ARG A 90 -17.80 -3.80 -0.90
C ARG A 90 -17.07 -3.57 -2.24
N PRO A 91 -17.39 -2.54 -3.06
CA PRO A 91 -16.67 -2.30 -4.31
C PRO A 91 -15.19 -1.97 -4.11
N THR A 92 -14.84 -1.28 -3.02
CA THR A 92 -13.44 -0.97 -2.70
C THR A 92 -12.66 -2.25 -2.41
N LEU A 93 -13.23 -3.16 -1.60
CA LEU A 93 -12.63 -4.46 -1.29
C LEU A 93 -12.45 -5.30 -2.55
N THR A 94 -13.48 -5.41 -3.40
CA THR A 94 -13.40 -6.17 -4.66
C THR A 94 -12.28 -5.65 -5.55
N ARG A 95 -12.13 -4.32 -5.67
CA ARG A 95 -11.04 -3.69 -6.43
C ARG A 95 -9.66 -3.98 -5.82
N TRP A 96 -9.55 -4.03 -4.49
CA TRP A 96 -8.27 -4.35 -3.84
C TRP A 96 -7.89 -5.82 -4.03
N LEU A 97 -8.83 -6.74 -3.83
CA LEU A 97 -8.62 -8.17 -4.09
C LEU A 97 -8.22 -8.42 -5.56
N SER A 98 -8.94 -7.82 -6.52
CA SER A 98 -8.58 -7.89 -7.93
C SER A 98 -7.21 -7.29 -8.21
N TYR A 99 -6.87 -6.15 -7.61
CA TYR A 99 -5.54 -5.54 -7.75
C TYR A 99 -4.43 -6.47 -7.25
N PHE A 100 -4.57 -7.07 -6.07
CA PHE A 100 -3.55 -7.96 -5.52
C PHE A 100 -3.44 -9.28 -6.28
N ARG A 101 -4.53 -9.74 -6.90
CA ARG A 101 -4.52 -10.95 -7.74
C ARG A 101 -3.94 -10.71 -9.13
N GLN A 102 -4.17 -9.55 -9.75
CA GLN A 102 -3.92 -9.37 -11.19
C GLN A 102 -2.81 -8.36 -11.50
N ILE A 103 -2.65 -7.32 -10.69
CA ILE A 103 -1.78 -6.18 -11.02
C ILE A 103 -0.54 -6.16 -10.13
N PHE A 104 -0.70 -6.44 -8.84
CA PHE A 104 0.40 -6.46 -7.89
C PHE A 104 1.49 -7.48 -8.24
N PRO A 105 1.18 -8.72 -8.69
CA PRO A 105 2.21 -9.69 -9.06
C PRO A 105 3.04 -9.24 -10.27
N CYS A 106 2.46 -8.45 -11.17
CA CYS A 106 3.18 -7.86 -12.30
C CYS A 106 4.05 -6.66 -11.91
N SER A 107 3.91 -6.12 -10.69
CA SER A 107 4.62 -4.92 -10.25
C SER A 107 6.13 -5.16 -10.10
N GLN A 108 6.94 -4.13 -10.34
CA GLN A 108 8.40 -4.22 -10.11
C GLN A 108 8.72 -4.47 -8.64
N ALA A 109 7.97 -3.86 -7.73
CA ALA A 109 8.14 -4.04 -6.29
C ALA A 109 7.99 -5.51 -5.89
N TRP A 110 6.92 -6.18 -6.34
CA TRP A 110 6.74 -7.61 -6.09
C TRP A 110 7.83 -8.44 -6.75
N ARG A 111 8.09 -8.27 -8.06
CA ARG A 111 9.08 -9.09 -8.79
C ARG A 111 10.48 -9.03 -8.17
N ARG A 112 10.88 -7.85 -7.65
CA ARG A 112 12.17 -7.68 -6.98
C ARG A 112 12.17 -8.30 -5.58
N LEU A 113 11.06 -8.21 -4.85
CA LEU A 113 10.93 -8.81 -3.53
C LEU A 113 10.82 -10.33 -3.60
N SER A 114 10.01 -10.88 -4.50
CA SER A 114 9.78 -12.31 -4.66
C SER A 114 11.05 -13.08 -4.96
N GLY A 115 11.95 -12.51 -5.77
CA GLY A 115 13.28 -13.07 -6.02
C GLY A 115 14.20 -13.16 -4.79
N ARG A 116 13.81 -12.58 -3.65
CA ARG A 116 14.54 -12.63 -2.38
C ARG A 116 13.85 -13.48 -1.31
N LEU A 117 12.70 -14.07 -1.62
CA LEU A 117 11.93 -14.88 -0.67
C LEU A 117 12.14 -16.38 -0.96
N MET A 118 12.74 -17.10 -0.01
CA MET A 118 12.91 -18.55 -0.08
C MET A 118 12.37 -19.23 1.20
N PRO A 119 11.31 -20.07 1.13
CA PRO A 119 10.58 -20.48 -0.08
C PRO A 119 9.78 -19.33 -0.72
N PRO A 120 9.41 -19.41 -2.01
CA PRO A 120 8.52 -18.44 -2.64
C PRO A 120 7.18 -18.34 -1.93
N VAL A 121 6.55 -17.16 -1.95
CA VAL A 121 5.14 -16.98 -1.53
C VAL A 121 4.29 -17.06 -2.79
N ALA A 122 3.22 -17.86 -2.76
CA ALA A 122 2.37 -18.07 -3.92
C ALA A 122 1.57 -16.79 -4.26
N GLU A 123 1.35 -16.52 -5.55
CA GLU A 123 0.71 -15.27 -5.98
C GLU A 123 -0.77 -15.18 -5.57
N ASP A 124 -1.44 -16.33 -5.46
CA ASP A 124 -2.82 -16.46 -4.97
C ASP A 124 -2.94 -16.30 -3.45
N GLU A 125 -1.82 -16.31 -2.73
CA GLU A 125 -1.71 -15.99 -1.30
C GLU A 125 -1.37 -14.51 -1.03
N LEU A 126 -1.25 -13.66 -2.05
CA LEU A 126 -0.97 -12.23 -1.86
C LEU A 126 -2.22 -11.37 -1.54
N PRO A 127 -2.16 -10.45 -0.56
CA PRO A 127 -0.99 -10.12 0.25
C PRO A 127 -0.84 -10.93 1.55
N GLY A 128 -1.79 -11.80 1.91
CA GLY A 128 -1.85 -12.51 3.19
C GLY A 128 -0.57 -13.29 3.53
N GLY A 129 -0.14 -14.20 2.66
CA GLY A 129 1.07 -15.01 2.86
C GLY A 129 2.34 -14.16 2.98
N LEU A 130 2.38 -13.00 2.33
CA LEU A 130 3.49 -12.07 2.47
C LEU A 130 3.53 -11.44 3.87
N ILE A 131 2.41 -10.93 4.37
CA ILE A 131 2.33 -10.36 5.73
C ILE A 131 2.68 -11.43 6.76
N GLU A 132 2.06 -12.61 6.67
CA GLU A 132 2.31 -13.72 7.59
C GLU A 132 3.79 -14.10 7.64
N ARG A 133 4.47 -14.13 6.50
CA ARG A 133 5.92 -14.39 6.45
C ARG A 133 6.73 -13.36 7.22
N PHE A 134 6.45 -12.07 7.02
CA PHE A 134 7.18 -11.01 7.71
C PHE A 134 6.88 -10.99 9.21
N VAL A 135 5.62 -11.23 9.61
CA VAL A 135 5.24 -11.36 11.02
C VAL A 135 5.96 -12.53 11.68
N LYS A 136 5.97 -13.71 11.05
CA LYS A 136 6.71 -14.89 11.56
C LYS A 136 8.21 -14.60 11.68
N ALA A 137 8.81 -13.92 10.71
CA ALA A 137 10.24 -13.60 10.72
C ALA A 137 10.63 -12.57 11.80
N ARG A 138 9.72 -11.66 12.16
CA ARG A 138 9.97 -10.64 13.19
C ARG A 138 9.54 -11.09 14.60
N GLY A 139 8.69 -12.10 14.71
CA GLY A 139 8.11 -12.54 15.98
C GLY A 139 7.10 -11.54 16.57
N ASP A 140 6.77 -10.47 15.85
CA ASP A 140 5.90 -9.39 16.28
C ASP A 140 5.04 -8.89 15.11
N PRO A 141 3.70 -8.77 15.28
CA PRO A 141 2.79 -8.33 14.23
C PRO A 141 3.06 -6.92 13.69
N GLU A 142 3.41 -5.97 14.56
CA GLU A 142 3.60 -4.56 14.18
C GLU A 142 4.92 -4.38 13.43
N LEU A 143 6.01 -4.93 13.97
CA LEU A 143 7.32 -4.95 13.33
C LEU A 143 7.28 -5.73 12.02
N GLY A 144 6.53 -6.84 11.98
CA GLY A 144 6.29 -7.61 10.76
C GLY A 144 5.61 -6.80 9.67
N LEU A 145 4.50 -6.14 10.01
CA LEU A 145 3.77 -5.30 9.06
C LEU A 145 4.61 -4.11 8.57
N ALA A 146 5.35 -3.46 9.48
CA ALA A 146 6.26 -2.37 9.13
C ALA A 146 7.37 -2.84 8.16
N ALA A 147 8.01 -3.97 8.47
CA ALA A 147 9.04 -4.56 7.61
C ALA A 147 8.48 -4.98 6.23
N CYS A 148 7.25 -5.51 6.21
CA CYS A 148 6.56 -5.84 4.96
C CYS A 148 6.34 -4.59 4.10
N LEU A 149 5.80 -3.51 4.68
CA LEU A 149 5.56 -2.25 3.97
C LEU A 149 6.87 -1.61 3.48
N GLN A 150 7.92 -1.59 4.31
CA GLN A 150 9.24 -1.08 3.92
C GLN A 150 9.82 -1.85 2.73
N SER A 151 9.71 -3.17 2.74
CA SER A 151 10.21 -4.04 1.65
C SER A 151 9.49 -3.81 0.33
N LEU A 152 8.23 -3.34 0.37
CA LEU A 152 7.43 -3.00 -0.81
C LEU A 152 7.69 -1.59 -1.34
N VAL A 153 8.31 -0.73 -0.52
CA VAL A 153 8.57 0.68 -0.81
C VAL A 153 10.02 0.90 -1.27
N GLY A 154 10.90 -0.08 -1.08
CA GLY A 154 12.35 0.08 -1.19
C GLY A 154 13.06 -0.64 -2.34
N LEU A 155 12.42 -0.88 -3.49
CA LEU A 155 13.09 -1.50 -4.65
C LEU A 155 12.71 -0.88 -5.99
#